data_AF-A0A9X7L2E4-F1
#
_entry.id   AF-A0A9X7L2E4-F1
#
_cell.length_a   1.000
_cell.length_b   1.000
_cell.length_c   1.000
_cell.angle_alpha   90.00
_cell.angle_beta   90.00
_cell.angle_gamma   90.00
#
_symmetry.space_group_name_H-M   'P 1'
#
loop_
_entity.id
_entity.type
_entity.pdbx_description
1 polymer ?
#
loop_
_entity_poly.entity_id
_entity_poly.type
_entity_poly.pdbx_seq_one_letter_code
_entity_poly.pdbx_strand_id
1 'polypeptide(L)'
;MGIHVISMCAILAIIPLYWLPVLPDLHIVWLLIAAGIALSVQQRKWLRFSGLALLFMCWGILAAQESVWPMNHLTKAPQQAEVVITATDGATMHQGRIISLNGERVWAAMGVSLYGNYLPQNVCVGQRWAMTLRLRAVHGELNDGGYDSQKNAFARHQTLSGRFTHAEIVDARCSLRSQYLTSLQNTLSAYQWGPVILGLG
;
A
#
# COMPACT_ATOMS: atom_id res chain seq x y z
N MET A 1 30.98 -5.97 8.53
CA MET A 1 29.88 -6.60 9.29
C MET A 1 29.21 -7.61 8.38
N GLY A 2 28.92 -8.82 8.85
CA GLY A 2 28.14 -9.78 8.08
C GLY A 2 26.70 -9.29 7.91
N ILE A 3 26.03 -9.73 6.83
CA ILE A 3 24.66 -9.30 6.50
C ILE A 3 23.68 -9.60 7.64
N HIS A 4 23.86 -10.73 8.33
CA HIS A 4 23.06 -11.15 9.49
C HIS A 4 23.15 -10.16 10.67
N VAL A 5 24.32 -9.57 10.90
CA VAL A 5 24.50 -8.57 11.97
C VAL A 5 23.74 -7.29 11.63
N ILE A 6 23.85 -6.82 10.38
CA ILE A 6 23.16 -5.62 9.92
C ILE A 6 21.63 -5.82 10.00
N SER A 7 21.14 -6.96 9.54
CA SER A 7 19.71 -7.30 9.61
C SER A 7 19.22 -7.36 11.06
N MET A 8 19.97 -7.98 11.97
CA MET A 8 19.61 -8.02 13.40
C MET A 8 19.62 -6.62 14.01
N CYS A 9 20.61 -5.79 13.70
CA CYS A 9 20.64 -4.39 14.13
C CYS A 9 19.43 -3.60 13.63
N ALA A 10 19.05 -3.76 12.36
CA ALA A 10 17.88 -3.09 11.80
C ALA A 10 16.58 -3.53 12.48
N ILE A 11 16.39 -4.84 12.70
CA ILE A 11 15.21 -5.36 13.41
C ILE A 11 15.15 -4.79 14.83
N LEU A 12 16.25 -4.88 15.59
CA LEU A 12 16.30 -4.37 16.96
C LEU A 12 16.09 -2.87 17.05
N ALA A 13 16.59 -2.11 16.07
CA ALA A 13 16.42 -0.66 16.01
C ALA A 13 14.98 -0.22 15.71
N ILE A 14 14.17 -1.05 15.05
CA ILE A 14 12.78 -0.72 14.68
C ILE A 14 11.79 -1.21 15.75
N ILE A 15 12.18 -2.15 16.62
CA ILE A 15 11.35 -2.64 17.73
C ILE A 15 10.69 -1.53 18.58
N PRO A 16 11.34 -0.39 18.90
CA PRO A 16 10.71 0.70 19.64
C PRO A 16 9.41 1.24 19.02
N LEU A 17 9.21 1.10 17.70
CA LEU A 17 7.99 1.55 17.03
C LEU A 17 6.72 0.85 17.54
N TYR A 18 6.83 -0.35 18.11
CA TYR A 18 5.67 -1.07 18.67
C TYR A 18 5.04 -0.36 19.87
N TRP A 19 5.80 0.48 20.59
CA TRP A 19 5.31 1.19 21.78
C TRP A 19 5.15 2.69 21.55
N LEU A 20 5.39 3.19 20.34
CA LEU A 20 5.17 4.59 19.99
C LEU A 20 3.67 4.80 19.70
N PRO A 21 2.93 5.55 20.55
CA PRO A 21 1.51 5.79 20.31
C PRO A 21 1.27 6.77 19.15
N VAL A 22 2.25 7.64 18.89
CA VAL A 22 2.22 8.65 17.82
C VAL A 22 3.59 8.70 17.17
N LEU A 23 3.62 8.77 15.83
CA LEU A 23 4.86 8.93 15.08
C LEU A 23 5.44 10.33 15.33
N PRO A 24 6.74 10.46 15.59
CA PRO A 24 7.35 11.76 15.79
C PRO A 24 7.26 12.59 14.50
N ASP A 25 7.18 13.90 14.66
CA ASP A 25 7.11 14.82 13.54
C ASP A 25 8.40 14.81 12.70
N LEU A 26 8.27 15.17 11.41
CA LEU A 26 9.37 15.16 10.45
C LEU A 26 10.57 15.99 10.93
N HIS A 27 10.33 17.13 11.58
CA HIS A 27 11.41 17.96 12.12
C HIS A 27 12.24 17.22 13.18
N ILE A 28 11.59 16.46 14.05
CA ILE A 28 12.26 15.65 15.07
C ILE A 28 13.05 14.52 14.41
N VAL A 29 12.47 13.86 13.40
CA VAL A 29 13.16 12.81 12.64
C VAL A 29 14.44 13.33 11.99
N TRP A 30 14.42 14.53 11.38
CA TRP A 30 15.61 15.14 10.81
C TRP A 30 16.70 15.43 11.84
N LEU A 31 16.33 15.92 13.03
CA LEU A 31 17.28 16.11 14.13
C LEU A 31 17.92 14.79 14.58
N LEU A 32 17.12 13.72 14.68
CA LEU A 32 17.60 12.38 15.03
C LEU A 32 18.53 11.80 13.95
N ILE A 33 18.24 12.04 12.67
CA ILE A 33 19.13 11.65 11.57
C ILE A 33 20.48 12.36 11.69
N ALA A 34 20.48 13.69 11.92
CA ALA A 34 21.71 14.45 12.10
C ALA A 34 22.53 13.94 13.29
N ALA A 35 21.89 13.66 14.42
CA ALA A 35 22.52 13.05 15.59
C ALA A 35 23.07 11.65 15.28
N GLY A 36 22.30 10.82 14.55
CA GLY A 36 22.70 9.48 14.12
C GLY A 36 23.95 9.49 13.25
N ILE A 37 24.02 10.42 12.29
CA ILE A 37 25.21 10.65 11.47
C ILE A 37 26.39 11.07 12.35
N ALA A 38 26.22 12.07 13.21
CA ALA A 38 27.29 12.55 14.09
C ALA A 38 27.87 11.45 15.01
N LEU A 39 27.01 10.55 15.50
CA LEU A 39 27.40 9.38 16.31
C LEU A 39 28.09 8.30 15.46
N SER A 40 27.63 8.07 14.22
CA SER A 40 28.17 7.05 13.32
C SER A 40 29.62 7.31 12.89
N VAL A 41 30.04 8.59 12.86
CA VAL A 41 31.40 9.00 12.45
C VAL A 41 32.44 8.82 13.58
N GLN A 42 32.00 8.74 14.84
CA GLN A 42 32.89 8.68 16.01
C GLN A 42 33.80 7.45 15.99
N GLN A 43 35.04 7.54 16.48
CA GLN A 43 35.98 6.39 16.51
C GLN A 43 35.55 5.25 17.45
N ARG A 44 34.73 5.57 18.48
CA ARG A 44 34.29 4.60 19.48
C ARG A 44 33.24 3.66 18.90
N LYS A 45 33.53 2.36 18.88
CA LYS A 45 32.65 1.31 18.31
C LYS A 45 31.22 1.39 18.84
N TRP A 46 31.01 1.58 20.15
CA TRP A 46 29.67 1.67 20.73
C TRP A 46 28.88 2.88 20.18
N LEU A 47 29.51 4.06 20.08
CA LEU A 47 28.88 5.25 19.51
C LEU A 47 28.51 5.03 18.04
N ARG A 48 29.39 4.37 17.26
CA ARG A 48 29.09 4.01 15.87
C ARG A 48 27.85 3.13 15.76
N PHE A 49 27.77 2.08 16.57
CA PHE A 49 26.61 1.18 16.59
C PHE A 49 25.32 1.88 17.04
N SER A 50 25.39 2.74 18.05
CA SER A 50 24.25 3.56 18.47
C SER A 50 23.78 4.52 17.37
N GLY A 51 24.71 5.15 16.64
CA GLY A 51 24.38 5.99 15.49
C GLY A 51 23.68 5.22 14.37
N LEU A 52 24.21 4.04 14.01
CA LEU A 52 23.58 3.15 13.01
C LEU A 52 22.19 2.68 13.45
N ALA A 53 22.02 2.28 14.71
CA ALA A 53 20.73 1.90 15.25
C ALA A 53 19.73 3.07 15.19
N LEU A 54 20.16 4.28 15.54
CA LEU A 54 19.32 5.47 15.44
C LEU A 54 18.88 5.76 13.99
N LEU A 55 19.78 5.58 13.03
CA LEU A 55 19.45 5.74 11.60
C LEU A 55 18.45 4.69 11.11
N PHE A 56 18.59 3.41 11.51
CA PHE A 56 17.61 2.37 11.18
C PHE A 56 16.24 2.64 11.82
N MET A 57 16.22 3.15 13.06
CA MET A 57 14.97 3.57 13.70
C MET A 57 14.31 4.73 12.93
N CYS A 58 15.08 5.74 12.52
CA CYS A 58 14.57 6.86 11.70
C CYS A 58 14.02 6.36 10.36
N TRP A 59 14.69 5.41 9.71
CA TRP A 59 14.19 4.78 8.50
C TRP A 59 12.84 4.07 8.73
N GLY A 60 12.73 3.31 9.82
CA GLY A 60 11.47 2.66 10.20
C GLY A 60 10.34 3.67 10.45
N ILE A 61 10.64 4.79 11.12
CA ILE A 61 9.66 5.87 11.35
C ILE A 61 9.20 6.48 10.02
N LEU A 62 10.13 6.78 9.11
CA LEU A 62 9.78 7.35 7.80
C LEU A 62 8.92 6.38 6.97
N ALA A 63 9.24 5.08 6.97
CA ALA A 63 8.43 4.06 6.31
C ALA A 63 7.02 3.95 6.92
N ALA A 64 6.91 4.07 8.24
CA ALA A 64 5.62 4.12 8.92
C ALA A 64 4.83 5.38 8.55
N GLN A 65 5.48 6.55 8.52
CA GLN A 65 4.87 7.83 8.10
C GLN A 65 4.35 7.75 6.66
N GLU A 66 5.13 7.20 5.73
CA GLU A 66 4.71 7.00 4.34
C GLU A 66 3.47 6.11 4.24
N SER A 67 3.40 5.05 5.04
CA SER A 67 2.28 4.11 5.04
C SER A 67 0.97 4.74 5.55
N VAL A 68 1.05 5.64 6.54
CA VAL A 68 -0.13 6.29 7.14
C VAL A 68 -0.49 7.62 6.47
N TRP A 69 0.40 8.21 5.68
CA TRP A 69 0.18 9.50 5.04
C TRP A 69 -1.15 9.59 4.25
N PRO A 70 -1.52 8.59 3.41
CA PRO A 70 -2.76 8.65 2.63
C PRO A 70 -4.00 8.68 3.54
N MET A 71 -3.98 7.93 4.64
CA MET A 71 -5.08 7.87 5.60
C MET A 71 -5.29 9.22 6.31
N ASN A 72 -4.21 9.95 6.60
CA ASN A 72 -4.26 11.23 7.32
C ASN A 72 -4.67 12.40 6.42
N HIS A 73 -4.37 12.35 5.12
CA HIS A 73 -4.55 13.47 4.20
C HIS A 73 -5.71 13.30 3.23
N LEU A 74 -6.02 12.07 2.80
CA LEU A 74 -6.98 11.83 1.71
C LEU A 74 -8.40 11.47 2.19
N THR A 75 -8.59 11.28 3.50
CA THR A 75 -9.88 10.82 4.09
C THR A 75 -10.81 11.96 4.49
N LYS A 76 -10.32 13.21 4.55
CA LYS A 76 -11.07 14.37 5.07
C LYS A 76 -12.12 14.89 4.10
N ALA A 77 -11.83 14.83 2.79
CA ALA A 77 -12.67 15.39 1.75
C ALA A 77 -12.68 14.48 0.51
N PRO A 78 -13.69 14.60 -0.39
CA PRO A 78 -13.67 13.94 -1.67
C PRO A 78 -12.40 14.29 -2.46
N GLN A 79 -11.78 13.29 -3.08
CA GLN A 79 -10.55 13.44 -3.85
C GLN A 79 -10.84 13.15 -5.32
N GLN A 80 -10.39 14.03 -6.22
CA GLN A 80 -10.36 13.69 -7.64
C GLN A 80 -9.07 12.91 -7.90
N ALA A 81 -9.21 11.70 -8.41
CA ALA A 81 -8.08 10.78 -8.52
C ALA A 81 -8.16 10.01 -9.83
N GLU A 82 -6.99 9.71 -10.38
CA GLU A 82 -6.88 8.71 -11.43
C GLU A 82 -6.43 7.38 -10.82
N VAL A 83 -7.21 6.32 -11.07
CA VAL A 83 -7.02 4.99 -10.48
C VAL A 83 -6.80 3.96 -11.57
N VAL A 84 -5.73 3.18 -11.42
CA VAL A 84 -5.50 1.96 -12.20
C VAL A 84 -6.16 0.79 -11.48
N ILE A 85 -7.06 0.05 -12.12
CA ILE A 85 -7.69 -1.13 -11.52
C ILE A 85 -6.68 -2.27 -11.43
N THR A 86 -6.50 -2.82 -10.22
CA THR A 86 -5.56 -3.92 -9.94
C THR A 86 -6.27 -5.24 -9.65
N ALA A 87 -7.51 -5.21 -9.15
CA ALA A 87 -8.37 -6.38 -9.01
C ALA A 87 -9.84 -5.95 -9.02
N THR A 88 -10.75 -6.82 -9.42
CA THR A 88 -12.19 -6.54 -9.39
C THR A 88 -12.99 -7.83 -9.37
N ASP A 89 -14.16 -7.79 -8.73
CA ASP A 89 -15.20 -8.83 -8.83
C ASP A 89 -16.03 -8.73 -10.12
N GLY A 90 -15.76 -7.76 -11.00
CA GLY A 90 -16.53 -7.47 -12.20
C GLY A 90 -17.87 -6.77 -11.94
N ALA A 91 -18.18 -6.47 -10.68
CA ALA A 91 -19.47 -5.93 -10.25
C ALA A 91 -19.28 -4.65 -9.44
N THR A 92 -19.16 -4.75 -8.12
CA THR A 92 -19.23 -3.59 -7.20
C THR A 92 -17.99 -3.41 -6.33
N MET A 93 -17.05 -4.35 -6.39
CA MET A 93 -15.79 -4.30 -5.64
C MET A 93 -14.63 -4.16 -6.62
N HIS A 94 -13.90 -3.05 -6.49
CA HIS A 94 -12.77 -2.72 -7.32
C HIS A 94 -11.58 -2.32 -6.45
N GLN A 95 -10.48 -3.04 -6.57
CA GLN A 95 -9.21 -2.63 -6.00
C GLN A 95 -8.40 -1.91 -7.06
N GLY A 96 -7.72 -0.85 -6.67
CA GLY A 96 -6.88 -0.10 -7.59
C GLY A 96 -5.73 0.58 -6.90
N ARG A 97 -4.89 1.20 -7.73
CA ARG A 97 -3.79 2.05 -7.30
C ARG A 97 -4.00 3.45 -7.83
N ILE A 98 -3.99 4.43 -6.93
CA ILE A 98 -4.06 5.84 -7.29
C ILE A 98 -2.72 6.24 -7.93
N ILE A 99 -2.77 6.82 -9.12
CA ILE A 99 -1.60 7.28 -9.87
C ILE A 99 -1.55 8.80 -10.03
N SER A 100 -2.68 9.49 -9.81
CA SER A 100 -2.78 10.94 -9.84
C SER A 100 -3.84 11.41 -8.84
N LEU A 101 -3.59 12.56 -8.21
CA LEU A 101 -4.51 13.25 -7.31
C LEU A 101 -4.64 14.71 -7.78
N ASN A 102 -5.87 15.16 -8.01
CA ASN A 102 -6.20 16.53 -8.42
C ASN A 102 -5.36 17.05 -9.61
N GLY A 103 -5.02 16.14 -10.55
CA GLY A 103 -4.21 16.45 -11.73
C GLY A 103 -2.69 16.27 -11.55
N GLU A 104 -2.20 16.09 -10.32
CA GLU A 104 -0.79 15.86 -10.04
C GLU A 104 -0.47 14.37 -9.90
N ARG A 105 0.59 13.93 -10.58
CA ARG A 105 1.02 12.53 -10.54
C ARG A 105 1.58 12.19 -9.16
N VAL A 106 1.11 11.08 -8.60
CA VAL A 106 1.62 10.57 -7.33
C VAL A 106 2.57 9.40 -7.58
N TRP A 107 3.72 9.45 -6.92
CA TRP A 107 4.78 8.45 -7.06
C TRP A 107 4.69 7.34 -6.02
N ALA A 108 4.08 7.63 -4.86
CA ALA A 108 3.82 6.63 -3.84
C ALA A 108 2.72 5.67 -4.30
N ALA A 109 2.94 4.37 -4.09
CA ALA A 109 1.93 3.36 -4.39
C ALA A 109 0.80 3.43 -3.36
N MET A 110 -0.27 4.14 -3.69
CA MET A 110 -1.46 4.25 -2.83
C MET A 110 -2.55 3.30 -3.33
N GLY A 111 -2.60 2.12 -2.73
CA GLY A 111 -3.67 1.16 -2.99
C GLY A 111 -4.98 1.58 -2.33
N VAL A 112 -6.09 1.34 -3.03
CA VAL A 112 -7.44 1.64 -2.57
C VAL A 112 -8.40 0.50 -2.92
N SER A 113 -9.30 0.19 -1.99
CA SER A 113 -10.43 -0.72 -2.21
C SER A 113 -11.74 0.07 -2.28
N LEU A 114 -12.40 0.05 -3.44
CA LEU A 114 -13.64 0.76 -3.73
C LEU A 114 -14.81 -0.21 -3.73
N TYR A 115 -15.90 0.16 -3.06
CA TYR A 115 -17.06 -0.71 -2.85
C TYR A 115 -18.39 -0.05 -3.24
N GLY A 116 -19.34 -0.89 -3.64
CA GLY A 116 -20.77 -0.59 -3.60
C GLY A 116 -21.32 0.15 -4.82
N ASN A 117 -20.53 0.33 -5.87
CA ASN A 117 -20.97 0.94 -7.12
C ASN A 117 -20.44 0.16 -8.31
N TYR A 118 -21.29 -0.03 -9.33
CA TYR A 118 -20.86 -0.53 -10.62
C TYR A 118 -20.11 0.57 -11.37
N LEU A 119 -19.06 0.17 -12.10
CA LEU A 119 -18.47 1.03 -13.11
C LEU A 119 -19.40 1.12 -14.33
N PRO A 120 -19.41 2.24 -15.07
CA PRO A 120 -20.34 2.45 -16.18
C PRO A 120 -20.10 1.52 -17.38
N GLN A 121 -18.98 0.79 -17.40
CA GLN A 121 -18.61 -0.16 -18.45
C GLN A 121 -17.93 -1.39 -17.84
N ASN A 122 -17.81 -2.45 -18.64
CA ASN A 122 -17.10 -3.67 -18.24
C ASN A 122 -15.67 -3.36 -17.79
N VAL A 123 -15.38 -3.71 -16.55
CA VAL A 123 -14.10 -3.45 -15.90
C VAL A 123 -13.14 -4.62 -16.07
N CYS A 124 -11.87 -4.32 -16.29
CA CYS A 124 -10.79 -5.31 -16.24
C CYS A 124 -9.54 -4.73 -15.56
N VAL A 125 -8.66 -5.61 -15.10
CA VAL A 125 -7.40 -5.22 -14.46
C VAL A 125 -6.49 -4.55 -15.49
N GLY A 126 -6.00 -3.36 -15.15
CA GLY A 126 -5.11 -2.53 -15.98
C GLY A 126 -5.76 -1.25 -16.51
N GLN A 127 -7.10 -1.18 -16.54
CA GLN A 127 -7.81 0.03 -16.97
C GLN A 127 -7.53 1.21 -16.05
N ARG A 128 -7.56 2.41 -16.62
CA ARG A 128 -7.41 3.68 -15.90
C ARG A 128 -8.71 4.45 -15.92
N TRP A 129 -9.04 4.99 -14.76
CA TRP A 129 -10.30 5.67 -14.53
C TRP A 129 -10.07 6.97 -13.77
N ALA A 130 -10.65 8.06 -14.25
CA ALA A 130 -10.76 9.31 -13.53
C ALA A 130 -12.00 9.21 -12.63
N MET A 131 -11.81 9.39 -11.32
CA MET A 131 -12.86 9.16 -10.34
C MET A 131 -12.90 10.27 -9.28
N THR A 132 -14.09 10.53 -8.76
CA THR A 132 -14.28 11.32 -7.53
C THR A 132 -14.48 10.35 -6.37
N LEU A 133 -13.47 10.23 -5.51
CA LEU A 133 -13.39 9.25 -4.44
C LEU A 133 -13.76 9.85 -3.09
N ARG A 134 -14.59 9.15 -2.31
CA ARG A 134 -14.78 9.40 -0.89
C ARG A 134 -14.09 8.29 -0.09
N LEU A 135 -12.90 8.62 0.41
CA LEU A 135 -11.97 7.67 1.02
C LEU A 135 -12.11 7.62 2.55
N ARG A 136 -11.71 6.50 3.11
CA ARG A 136 -11.60 6.21 4.54
C ARG A 136 -10.36 5.37 4.78
N ALA A 137 -9.78 5.48 5.97
CA ALA A 137 -8.73 4.55 6.39
C ALA A 137 -9.32 3.13 6.51
N VAL A 138 -8.54 2.12 6.15
CA VAL A 138 -8.93 0.74 6.40
C VAL A 138 -8.94 0.48 7.90
N HIS A 139 -10.05 -0.08 8.36
CA HIS A 139 -10.23 -0.58 9.72
C HIS A 139 -10.62 -2.05 9.60
N GLY A 140 -10.12 -2.85 10.53
CA GLY A 140 -10.32 -4.29 10.53
C GLY A 140 -10.10 -4.82 11.93
N GLU A 141 -10.96 -5.74 12.35
CA GLU A 141 -10.76 -6.45 13.61
C GLU A 141 -10.07 -7.79 13.34
N LEU A 142 -9.41 -8.30 14.38
CA LEU A 142 -8.90 -9.66 14.40
C LEU A 142 -10.10 -10.61 14.43
N ASN A 143 -10.23 -11.48 13.43
CA ASN A 143 -11.29 -12.48 13.45
C ASN A 143 -10.92 -13.68 14.36
N ASP A 144 -11.90 -14.53 14.66
CA ASP A 144 -11.71 -15.73 15.50
C ASP A 144 -10.68 -16.73 14.94
N GLY A 145 -10.40 -16.64 13.63
CA GLY A 145 -9.35 -17.42 12.95
C GLY A 145 -7.95 -16.81 13.04
N GLY A 146 -7.76 -15.72 13.79
CA GLY A 146 -6.47 -15.04 13.95
C GLY A 146 -6.04 -14.20 12.75
N TYR A 147 -6.93 -13.94 11.79
CA TYR A 147 -6.66 -13.09 10.64
C TYR A 147 -7.05 -11.63 10.93
N ASP A 148 -6.05 -10.76 10.80
CA ASP A 148 -6.20 -9.31 10.94
C ASP A 148 -6.26 -8.67 9.53
N SER A 149 -7.47 -8.23 9.17
CA SER A 149 -7.73 -7.61 7.88
C SER A 149 -7.05 -6.25 7.71
N GLN A 150 -6.87 -5.49 8.78
CA GLN A 150 -6.15 -4.21 8.75
C GLN A 150 -4.67 -4.45 8.49
N LYS A 151 -4.04 -5.34 9.26
CA LYS A 151 -2.62 -5.71 9.07
C LYS A 151 -2.34 -6.24 7.66
N ASN A 152 -3.21 -7.10 7.12
CA ASN A 152 -3.06 -7.57 5.75
C ASN A 152 -3.21 -6.45 4.70
N ALA A 153 -4.12 -5.50 4.93
CA ALA A 153 -4.28 -4.35 4.04
C ALA A 153 -3.02 -3.46 4.01
N PHE A 154 -2.39 -3.22 5.17
CA PHE A 154 -1.10 -2.53 5.25
C PHE A 154 0.01 -3.29 4.51
N ALA A 155 0.09 -4.62 4.70
CA ALA A 155 1.07 -5.45 4.00
C ALA A 155 0.90 -5.45 2.47
N ARG A 156 -0.32 -5.18 1.98
CA ARG A 156 -0.65 -5.07 0.56
C ARG A 156 -0.59 -3.64 0.02
N HIS A 157 -0.17 -2.66 0.83
CA HIS A 157 -0.23 -1.23 0.51
C HIS A 157 -1.65 -0.75 0.11
N GLN A 158 -2.68 -1.37 0.67
CA GLN A 158 -4.10 -1.05 0.46
C GLN A 158 -4.67 -0.35 1.70
N THR A 159 -4.05 0.75 2.13
CA THR A 159 -4.39 1.43 3.39
C THR A 159 -5.68 2.24 3.34
N LEU A 160 -6.27 2.37 2.15
CA LEU A 160 -7.51 3.12 1.90
C LEU A 160 -8.65 2.22 1.45
N SER A 161 -9.84 2.51 1.94
CA SER A 161 -11.10 1.98 1.41
C SER A 161 -12.06 3.12 1.11
N GLY A 162 -13.07 2.90 0.27
CA GLY A 162 -14.02 3.96 -0.02
C GLY A 162 -15.07 3.62 -1.05
N ARG A 163 -15.70 4.67 -1.56
CA ARG A 163 -16.63 4.64 -2.68
C ARG A 163 -16.31 5.77 -3.63
N PHE A 164 -16.72 5.65 -4.89
CA PHE A 164 -16.65 6.74 -5.86
C PHE A 164 -18.05 7.27 -6.16
N THR A 165 -18.18 8.57 -6.43
CA THR A 165 -19.46 9.19 -6.85
C THR A 165 -19.52 9.45 -8.35
N HIS A 166 -18.36 9.58 -8.98
CA HIS A 166 -18.21 9.77 -10.41
C HIS A 166 -17.04 8.92 -10.89
N ALA A 167 -17.16 8.33 -12.07
CA ALA A 167 -16.12 7.52 -12.69
C ALA A 167 -16.22 7.63 -14.22
N GLU A 168 -15.13 8.02 -14.85
CA GLU A 168 -14.97 8.12 -16.29
C GLU A 168 -13.73 7.35 -16.73
N ILE A 169 -13.84 6.63 -17.84
CA ILE A 169 -12.75 5.81 -18.35
C ILE A 169 -11.71 6.69 -19.05
N VAL A 170 -10.46 6.60 -18.63
CA VAL A 170 -9.32 7.30 -19.24
C VAL A 170 -8.59 6.38 -20.20
N ASP A 171 -8.42 5.12 -19.81
CA ASP A 171 -7.78 4.09 -20.63
C ASP A 171 -8.51 2.76 -20.48
N ALA A 172 -9.09 2.28 -21.57
CA ALA A 172 -9.87 1.05 -21.60
C ALA A 172 -9.01 -0.23 -21.71
N ARG A 173 -7.69 -0.10 -21.87
CA ARG A 173 -6.80 -1.25 -22.09
C ARG A 173 -6.69 -2.11 -20.83
N CYS A 174 -6.99 -3.39 -20.98
CA CYS A 174 -6.67 -4.40 -19.97
C CYS A 174 -5.16 -4.70 -19.97
N SER A 175 -4.61 -5.02 -18.81
CA SER A 175 -3.24 -5.50 -18.66
C SER A 175 -3.01 -6.81 -19.42
N LEU A 176 -1.78 -7.07 -19.86
CA LEU A 176 -1.40 -8.32 -20.52
C LEU A 176 -1.74 -9.54 -19.66
N ARG A 177 -1.53 -9.46 -18.34
CA ARG A 177 -1.93 -10.51 -17.39
C ARG A 177 -3.43 -10.78 -17.45
N SER A 178 -4.26 -9.73 -17.45
CA SER A 178 -5.71 -9.88 -17.54
C SER A 178 -6.12 -10.54 -18.84
N GLN A 179 -5.54 -10.12 -19.98
CA GLN A 179 -5.83 -10.69 -21.28
C GLN A 179 -5.45 -12.18 -21.33
N TYR A 180 -4.29 -12.53 -20.78
CA TYR A 180 -3.85 -13.91 -20.64
C TYR A 180 -4.81 -14.74 -19.78
N LEU A 181 -5.20 -14.25 -18.61
CA LEU A 181 -6.14 -14.95 -17.73
C LEU A 181 -7.52 -15.12 -18.38
N THR A 182 -8.01 -14.12 -19.11
CA THR A 182 -9.26 -14.25 -19.88
C THR A 182 -9.14 -15.29 -20.99
N SER A 183 -8.02 -15.30 -21.73
CA SER A 183 -7.77 -16.32 -22.74
C SER A 183 -7.73 -17.72 -22.12
N LEU A 184 -7.05 -17.87 -20.98
CA LEU A 184 -6.93 -19.15 -20.28
C LEU A 184 -8.29 -19.61 -19.73
N GLN A 185 -9.07 -18.69 -19.16
CA GLN A 185 -10.43 -18.95 -18.70
C GLN A 185 -11.32 -19.44 -19.85
N ASN A 186 -11.22 -18.83 -21.03
CA ASN A 186 -12.00 -19.24 -22.21
C ASN A 186 -11.56 -20.63 -22.70
N THR A 187 -10.26 -20.93 -22.72
CA THR A 187 -9.77 -22.26 -23.08
C THR A 187 -10.23 -23.33 -22.09
N LEU A 188 -10.28 -22.98 -20.80
CA LEU A 188 -10.66 -23.90 -19.73
C LEU A 188 -12.19 -24.04 -19.55
N SER A 189 -13.02 -23.22 -20.22
CA SER A 189 -14.47 -23.22 -20.00
C SER A 189 -15.15 -24.52 -20.41
N ALA A 190 -14.51 -25.32 -21.28
CA ALA A 190 -14.99 -26.63 -21.69
C ALA A 190 -14.75 -27.73 -20.63
N TYR A 191 -13.91 -27.47 -19.63
CA TYR A 191 -13.51 -28.47 -18.63
C TYR A 191 -14.26 -28.23 -17.32
N GLN A 192 -14.87 -29.28 -16.77
CA GLN A 192 -15.58 -29.22 -15.48
C GLN A 192 -14.68 -28.69 -14.33
N TRP A 193 -13.39 -29.05 -14.35
CA TRP A 193 -12.41 -28.63 -13.36
C TRP A 193 -11.63 -27.36 -13.76
N GLY A 194 -12.02 -26.69 -14.85
CA GLY A 194 -11.36 -25.48 -15.36
C GLY A 194 -11.16 -24.39 -14.29
N PRO A 195 -12.18 -24.03 -13.49
CA PRO A 195 -12.02 -23.05 -12.41
C PRO A 195 -11.02 -23.47 -11.32
N VAL A 196 -10.92 -24.77 -11.03
CA VAL A 196 -9.95 -25.30 -10.04
C VAL A 196 -8.53 -25.20 -10.59
N ILE A 197 -8.33 -25.56 -11.86
CA ILE A 197 -7.04 -25.43 -12.54
C ILE A 197 -6.58 -23.97 -12.55
N LEU A 198 -7.49 -23.04 -12.83
CA LEU A 198 -7.20 -21.59 -12.76
C LEU A 198 -6.79 -21.14 -11.36
N GLY A 199 -7.44 -21.66 -10.31
CA GLY A 199 -7.15 -21.29 -8.92
C GLY A 199 -5.83 -21.84 -8.37
N LEU A 200 -5.23 -22.84 -9.03
CA LEU A 200 -3.96 -23.46 -8.62
C LEU A 200 -2.72 -22.84 -9.30
N GLY A 201 -2.90 -22.05 -10.37
CA GLY A 201 -1.83 -21.38 -11.13
C GLY A 201 -1.63 -19.92 -10.75
#